data_AF-K0INA6-F1
#
_entry.id   AF-K0INA6-F1
#
_cell.length_a   1.000
_cell.length_b   1.000
_cell.length_c   1.000
_cell.angle_alpha   90.00
_cell.angle_beta   90.00
_cell.angle_gamma   90.00
#
_symmetry.space_group_name_H-M   'P 1'
#
loop_
_entity.id
_entity.type
_entity.pdbx_description
1 polymer ?
#
loop_
_entity_poly.entity_id
_entity_poly.type
_entity_poly.pdbx_seq_one_letter_code
_entity_poly.pdbx_strand_id
1 'polypeptide(L)'
;MVVGGMSHASRHLASSLLIIKLKVGKSYIKEFYTQNSLMAESSNVPRKEASEHDSTVYLNPYFHFDPKANITEDLVFKCKAILTNEQFWNAIQDGLDVLLKEAGAVILFQMGLRYGVEVGSKAKEAIPDVHQAVKFLETYGLFSGWGKFTTSPFSLSMGHLTDSVTVKVENSFFATMGKKKWETPRCFLISGLLAGITEGLLGEGHNCIETKCMATGSKYCEFLITRRK
;
A
#
# COMPACT_ATOMS: atom_id res chain seq x y z
N MET A 1 54.39 14.14 40.93
CA MET A 1 55.07 12.93 40.42
C MET A 1 54.01 11.95 39.95
N VAL A 2 54.07 11.60 38.64
CA VAL A 2 53.55 10.37 37.96
C VAL A 2 52.03 10.13 38.09
N VAL A 3 51.15 10.44 37.13
CA VAL A 3 50.98 10.12 35.68
C VAL A 3 50.79 8.62 35.38
N GLY A 4 49.64 8.28 34.78
CA GLY A 4 49.41 7.07 33.97
C GLY A 4 48.19 6.25 34.44
N GLY A 5 47.22 5.88 33.62
CA GLY A 5 46.99 6.10 32.20
C GLY A 5 45.55 5.67 31.90
N MET A 6 44.78 6.55 31.25
CA MET A 6 43.47 6.22 30.69
C MET A 6 43.69 5.38 29.43
N SER A 7 43.15 4.16 29.40
CA SER A 7 43.21 3.30 28.22
C SER A 7 42.32 3.86 27.11
N HIS A 8 42.94 4.10 25.97
CA HIS A 8 42.42 4.86 24.83
C HIS A 8 41.61 3.98 23.85
N ALA A 9 40.85 3.00 24.35
CA ALA A 9 40.24 1.94 23.53
C ALA A 9 38.70 1.86 23.55
N SER A 10 38.00 2.78 24.20
CA SER A 10 36.53 2.71 24.33
C SER A 10 35.75 3.86 23.69
N ARG A 11 36.39 4.67 22.82
CA ARG A 11 35.74 5.80 22.13
C ARG A 11 35.68 5.70 20.60
N HIS A 12 36.07 4.57 20.00
CA HIS A 12 36.12 4.41 18.54
C HIS A 12 35.19 3.36 17.92
N LEU A 13 34.34 2.70 18.70
CA LEU A 13 33.36 1.73 18.17
C LEU A 13 31.90 2.24 18.16
N ALA A 14 31.62 3.37 18.82
CA ALA A 14 30.27 3.98 18.82
C ALA A 14 30.02 4.91 17.62
N SER A 15 31.06 5.34 16.91
CA SER A 15 30.97 6.28 15.79
C SER A 15 30.82 5.59 14.43
N SER A 16 31.17 4.30 14.30
CA SER A 16 31.13 3.56 13.03
C SER A 16 29.77 2.87 12.78
N LEU A 17 29.01 2.55 13.83
CA LEU A 17 27.64 2.02 13.71
C LEU A 17 26.58 3.11 13.49
N LEU A 18 26.92 4.37 13.75
CA LEU A 18 26.02 5.51 13.58
C LEU A 18 26.00 6.04 12.13
N ILE A 19 27.02 5.72 11.32
CA ILE A 19 27.13 6.16 9.92
C ILE A 19 26.28 5.29 8.97
N ILE A 20 25.90 4.08 9.38
CA ILE A 20 25.04 3.19 8.56
C ILE A 20 23.54 3.55 8.70
N LYS A 21 23.14 4.26 9.76
CA LYS A 21 21.71 4.55 10.05
C LYS A 21 21.09 5.78 9.37
N LEU A 22 21.83 6.53 8.55
CA LEU A 22 21.35 7.82 8.00
C LEU A 22 21.39 7.97 6.47
N LYS A 23 21.55 6.88 5.70
CA LYS A 23 21.47 6.92 4.23
C LYS A 23 20.18 6.33 3.62
N VAL A 24 19.22 5.91 4.45
CA VAL A 24 18.10 5.05 4.03
C VAL A 24 16.94 5.80 3.34
N GLY A 25 16.88 7.13 3.37
CA GLY A 25 15.68 7.86 2.91
C GLY A 25 15.56 8.16 1.41
N LYS A 26 16.67 8.34 0.68
CA LYS A 26 16.64 8.84 -0.72
C LYS A 26 17.34 7.94 -1.75
N SER A 27 18.34 7.16 -1.33
CA SER A 27 19.09 6.26 -2.24
C SER A 27 18.28 5.01 -2.58
N TYR A 28 17.60 4.44 -1.58
CA TYR A 28 16.93 3.15 -1.71
C TYR A 28 15.78 3.17 -2.72
N ILE A 29 15.00 4.26 -2.73
CA ILE A 29 13.89 4.42 -3.68
C ILE A 29 14.45 4.48 -5.11
N LYS A 30 15.52 5.25 -5.34
CA LYS A 30 16.10 5.44 -6.68
C LYS A 30 16.82 4.19 -7.22
N GLU A 31 17.54 3.47 -6.37
CA GLU A 31 18.21 2.21 -6.74
C GLU A 31 17.20 1.07 -6.99
N PHE A 32 16.11 1.00 -6.23
CA PHE A 32 15.06 0.00 -6.41
C PHE A 32 14.26 0.18 -7.71
N TYR A 33 13.94 1.43 -8.10
CA TYR A 33 13.27 1.70 -9.39
C TYR A 33 14.13 1.29 -10.59
N THR A 34 15.45 1.45 -10.50
CA THR A 34 16.38 1.11 -11.59
C THR A 34 16.49 -0.41 -11.78
N GLN A 35 16.46 -1.19 -10.68
CA GLN A 35 16.54 -2.65 -10.76
C GLN A 35 15.23 -3.32 -11.22
N ASN A 36 14.06 -2.80 -10.81
CA ASN A 36 12.78 -3.44 -11.18
C ASN A 36 12.31 -3.11 -12.60
N SER A 37 12.78 -2.02 -13.21
CA SER A 37 12.51 -1.74 -14.63
C SER A 37 13.13 -2.78 -15.57
N LEU A 38 14.16 -3.50 -15.13
CA LEU A 38 14.85 -4.53 -15.92
C LEU A 38 14.20 -5.92 -15.81
N MET A 39 13.28 -6.12 -14.84
CA MET A 39 12.63 -7.42 -14.61
C MET A 39 11.25 -7.56 -15.27
N ALA A 40 10.75 -6.50 -15.93
CA ALA A 40 9.47 -6.51 -16.63
C ALA A 40 9.52 -7.14 -18.04
N GLU A 41 10.71 -7.50 -18.55
CA GLU A 41 10.91 -8.07 -19.89
C GLU A 41 11.45 -9.50 -19.82
N SER A 42 10.64 -10.48 -19.40
CA SER A 42 10.77 -11.86 -19.89
C SER A 42 9.59 -12.73 -19.45
N SER A 43 8.59 -12.83 -20.31
CA SER A 43 7.51 -13.81 -20.21
C SER A 43 7.85 -15.07 -21.00
N ASN A 44 8.05 -16.19 -20.30
CA ASN A 44 7.63 -17.58 -20.64
C ASN A 44 8.60 -18.58 -20.03
N VAL A 45 8.07 -19.63 -19.37
CA VAL A 45 8.50 -21.06 -19.41
C VAL A 45 7.78 -21.85 -18.29
N PRO A 46 7.48 -23.16 -18.48
CA PRO A 46 6.35 -23.85 -17.85
C PRO A 46 6.68 -24.62 -16.57
N ARG A 47 5.61 -24.96 -15.83
CA ARG A 47 5.58 -25.59 -14.52
C ARG A 47 6.06 -27.05 -14.55
N LYS A 48 7.12 -27.37 -13.80
CA LYS A 48 7.48 -28.73 -13.36
C LYS A 48 7.93 -28.76 -11.90
N GLU A 49 7.81 -29.95 -11.34
CA GLU A 49 7.67 -30.32 -9.92
C GLU A 49 8.80 -29.88 -8.99
N ALA A 50 8.43 -29.74 -7.72
CA ALA A 50 9.22 -29.17 -6.64
C ALA A 50 10.40 -30.07 -6.22
N SER A 51 11.61 -29.49 -6.20
CA SER A 51 12.77 -30.03 -5.50
C SER A 51 13.64 -28.88 -4.96
N GLU A 52 13.96 -28.96 -3.67
CA GLU A 52 14.86 -28.13 -2.85
C GLU A 52 14.63 -26.60 -2.86
N HIS A 53 14.09 -26.13 -1.72
CA HIS A 53 13.79 -24.75 -1.39
C HIS A 53 15.02 -23.83 -1.51
N ASP A 54 15.20 -23.21 -2.68
CA ASP A 54 15.74 -21.86 -2.76
C ASP A 54 14.68 -20.92 -2.17
N SER A 55 14.63 -20.83 -0.84
CA SER A 55 13.79 -19.86 -0.16
C SER A 55 14.44 -18.48 -0.33
N THR A 56 14.26 -17.88 -1.49
CA THR A 56 14.19 -16.43 -1.58
C THR A 56 12.98 -16.02 -0.75
N VAL A 57 13.19 -15.91 0.57
CA VAL A 57 12.23 -15.32 1.49
C VAL A 57 12.03 -13.91 0.95
N TYR A 58 10.91 -13.70 0.26
CA TYR A 58 10.48 -12.37 -0.15
C TYR A 58 10.17 -11.61 1.14
N LEU A 59 11.19 -10.94 1.67
CA LEU A 59 11.04 -10.04 2.79
C LEU A 59 10.23 -8.85 2.31
N ASN A 60 9.13 -8.60 2.99
CA ASN A 60 8.33 -7.40 2.78
C ASN A 60 9.19 -6.17 3.10
N PRO A 61 9.53 -5.31 2.13
CA PRO A 61 10.43 -4.19 2.37
C PRO A 61 9.76 -3.04 3.13
N TYR A 62 8.44 -3.04 3.28
CA TYR A 62 7.68 -1.96 3.92
C TYR A 62 7.25 -2.30 5.34
N PHE A 63 7.08 -3.58 5.67
CA PHE A 63 6.64 -4.01 6.99
C PHE A 63 7.70 -4.86 7.68
N HIS A 64 8.08 -4.47 8.89
CA HIS A 64 9.06 -5.19 9.71
C HIS A 64 8.43 -5.64 11.02
N PHE A 65 8.50 -6.92 11.34
CA PHE A 65 8.08 -7.46 12.63
C PHE A 65 9.30 -7.65 13.55
N ASP A 66 9.31 -6.96 14.68
CA ASP A 66 10.28 -7.17 15.76
C ASP A 66 9.70 -8.19 16.77
N PRO A 67 10.20 -9.44 16.82
CA PRO A 67 9.71 -10.46 17.74
C PRO A 67 10.07 -10.20 19.21
N LYS A 68 11.09 -9.38 19.49
CA LYS A 68 11.47 -9.04 20.87
C LYS A 68 10.55 -7.96 21.44
N ALA A 69 10.19 -6.97 20.63
CA ALA A 69 9.27 -5.91 21.02
C ALA A 69 7.79 -6.28 20.81
N ASN A 70 7.51 -7.32 20.01
CA ASN A 70 6.17 -7.71 19.56
C ASN A 70 5.43 -6.56 18.86
N ILE A 71 6.12 -5.88 17.94
CA ILE A 71 5.62 -4.74 17.18
C ILE A 71 5.87 -5.01 15.70
N THR A 72 4.86 -4.79 14.87
CA THR A 72 5.04 -4.63 13.42
C THR A 72 5.11 -3.14 13.12
N GLU A 73 6.15 -2.72 12.41
CA GLU A 73 6.34 -1.35 11.96
C GLU A 73 6.07 -1.25 10.47
N ASP A 74 5.33 -0.22 10.08
CA ASP A 74 5.27 0.29 8.73
C ASP A 74 6.41 1.30 8.55
N LEU A 75 7.42 0.90 7.77
CA LEU A 75 8.62 1.68 7.53
C LEU A 75 8.37 2.85 6.56
N VAL A 76 7.31 2.78 5.75
CA VAL A 76 6.92 3.84 4.82
C VAL A 76 6.33 5.01 5.59
N PHE A 77 5.32 4.73 6.43
CA PHE A 77 4.61 5.78 7.17
C PHE A 77 5.12 5.98 8.60
N LYS A 78 6.13 5.21 9.03
CA LYS A 78 6.79 5.27 10.33
C LYS A 78 5.80 5.15 11.48
N CYS A 79 4.87 4.20 11.35
CA CYS A 79 3.84 3.93 12.34
C CYS A 79 3.77 2.44 12.68
N LYS A 80 2.98 2.10 13.69
CA LYS A 80 2.72 0.69 14.02
C LYS A 80 1.68 0.14 13.04
N ALA A 81 1.94 -1.06 12.56
CA ALA A 81 1.01 -1.86 11.78
C ALA A 81 0.55 -3.09 12.57
N ILE A 82 -0.54 -3.68 12.11
CA ILE A 82 -1.02 -4.97 12.60
C ILE A 82 -1.29 -5.89 11.41
N LEU A 83 -1.01 -7.18 11.57
CA LEU A 83 -1.44 -8.19 10.62
C LEU A 83 -2.85 -8.64 11.02
N THR A 84 -3.78 -8.62 10.06
CA THR A 84 -5.14 -9.15 10.26
C THR A 84 -5.41 -10.23 9.21
N ASN A 85 -6.47 -11.01 9.41
CA ASN A 85 -6.89 -12.04 8.46
C ASN A 85 -8.30 -11.73 7.92
N GLU A 86 -8.72 -12.50 6.91
CA GLU A 86 -10.03 -12.31 6.28
C GLU A 86 -11.19 -12.51 7.26
N GLN A 87 -11.04 -13.34 8.30
CA GLN A 87 -12.11 -13.56 9.29
C GLN A 87 -12.38 -12.29 10.11
N PHE A 88 -11.32 -11.57 10.51
CA PHE A 88 -11.44 -10.29 11.20
C PHE A 88 -12.17 -9.26 10.33
N TRP A 89 -11.76 -9.14 9.06
CA TRP A 89 -12.36 -8.19 8.13
C TRP A 89 -13.83 -8.54 7.83
N ASN A 90 -14.14 -9.82 7.62
CA ASN A 90 -15.51 -10.28 7.39
C ASN A 90 -16.42 -9.99 8.59
N ALA A 91 -15.94 -10.21 9.82
CA ALA A 91 -16.70 -9.90 11.02
C ALA A 91 -17.02 -8.41 11.16
N ILE A 92 -16.09 -7.52 10.80
CA ILE A 92 -16.34 -6.07 10.78
C ILE A 92 -17.43 -5.72 9.77
N GLN A 93 -17.29 -6.20 8.53
CA GLN A 93 -18.26 -5.91 7.48
C GLN A 93 -19.65 -6.45 7.81
N ASP A 94 -19.75 -7.71 8.25
CA ASP A 94 -21.03 -8.32 8.64
C ASP A 94 -21.67 -7.57 9.82
N GLY A 95 -20.87 -7.15 10.81
CA GLY A 95 -21.36 -6.33 11.91
C GLY A 95 -21.93 -4.98 11.46
N LEU A 96 -21.23 -4.29 10.55
CA LEU A 96 -21.71 -3.03 9.97
C LEU A 96 -22.99 -3.22 9.16
N ASP A 97 -23.09 -4.29 8.37
CA ASP A 97 -24.29 -4.60 7.59
C ASP A 97 -25.50 -4.87 8.48
N VAL A 98 -25.33 -5.70 9.52
CA VAL A 98 -26.42 -6.07 10.43
C VAL A 98 -26.91 -4.87 11.23
N LEU A 99 -25.99 -4.05 11.73
CA LEU A 99 -26.32 -2.94 12.63
C LEU A 99 -26.77 -1.68 11.89
N LEU A 100 -26.14 -1.37 10.76
CA LEU A 100 -26.24 -0.06 10.11
C LEU A 100 -26.75 -0.13 8.67
N LYS A 101 -26.87 -1.33 8.08
CA LYS A 101 -27.34 -1.55 6.71
C LYS A 101 -26.60 -0.64 5.72
N GLU A 102 -27.33 0.17 4.94
CA GLU A 102 -26.78 1.07 3.93
C GLU A 102 -25.82 2.12 4.54
N ALA A 103 -25.99 2.51 5.80
CA ALA A 103 -25.08 3.44 6.47
C ALA A 103 -23.70 2.82 6.74
N GLY A 104 -23.59 1.49 6.81
CA GLY A 104 -22.30 0.80 6.93
C GLY A 104 -21.38 1.07 5.74
N ALA A 105 -21.93 1.10 4.52
CA ALA A 105 -21.19 1.43 3.30
C ALA A 105 -20.62 2.86 3.35
N VAL A 106 -21.40 3.82 3.85
CA VAL A 106 -20.97 5.22 4.00
C VAL A 106 -19.82 5.33 4.99
N ILE A 107 -19.89 4.61 6.12
CA ILE A 107 -18.83 4.59 7.13
C ILE A 107 -17.55 4.01 6.54
N LEU A 108 -17.62 2.87 5.85
CA LEU A 108 -16.46 2.26 5.20
C LEU A 108 -15.84 3.20 4.17
N PHE A 109 -16.66 3.87 3.35
CA PHE A 109 -16.17 4.87 2.40
C PHE A 109 -15.46 6.02 3.12
N GLN A 110 -16.04 6.58 4.18
CA GLN A 110 -15.45 7.70 4.92
C GLN A 110 -14.15 7.32 5.64
N MET A 111 -14.07 6.10 6.17
CA MET A 111 -12.82 5.55 6.74
C MET A 111 -11.73 5.49 5.67
N GLY A 112 -12.06 4.93 4.50
CA GLY A 112 -11.17 4.87 3.35
C GLY A 112 -10.72 6.25 2.92
N LEU A 113 -11.64 7.19 2.76
CA LEU A 113 -11.37 8.57 2.33
C LEU A 113 -10.35 9.25 3.25
N ARG A 114 -10.60 9.25 4.56
CA ARG A 114 -9.70 9.91 5.53
C ARG A 114 -8.31 9.30 5.54
N TYR A 115 -8.24 7.96 5.53
CA TYR A 115 -6.96 7.27 5.48
C TYR A 115 -6.23 7.51 4.14
N GLY A 116 -6.98 7.51 3.04
CA GLY A 116 -6.47 7.78 1.70
C GLY A 116 -5.86 9.17 1.56
N VAL A 117 -6.48 10.19 2.14
CA VAL A 117 -5.90 11.56 2.15
C VAL A 117 -4.52 11.55 2.81
N GLU A 118 -4.40 10.96 4.00
CA GLU A 118 -3.11 10.86 4.71
C GLU A 118 -2.05 10.11 3.89
N VAL A 119 -2.43 8.96 3.33
CA VAL A 119 -1.56 8.13 2.48
C VAL A 119 -1.11 8.89 1.22
N GLY A 120 -2.04 9.56 0.54
CA GLY A 120 -1.79 10.34 -0.65
C GLY A 120 -0.89 11.55 -0.38
N SER A 121 -1.15 12.30 0.69
CA SER A 121 -0.34 13.46 1.08
C SER A 121 1.09 13.05 1.43
N LYS A 122 1.28 12.00 2.25
CA LYS A 122 2.62 11.48 2.56
C LYS A 122 3.35 10.96 1.33
N ALA A 123 2.65 10.29 0.42
CA ALA A 123 3.24 9.86 -0.84
C ALA A 123 3.70 11.05 -1.68
N LYS A 124 2.91 12.14 -1.75
CA LYS A 124 3.30 13.37 -2.46
C LYS A 124 4.49 14.07 -1.83
N GLU A 125 4.55 14.13 -0.50
CA GLU A 125 5.69 14.71 0.23
C GLU A 125 6.98 13.94 -0.05
N ALA A 126 6.90 12.60 -0.08
CA ALA A 126 8.04 11.74 -0.35
C ALA A 126 8.44 11.73 -1.84
N ILE A 127 7.46 11.77 -2.73
CA ILE A 127 7.60 11.62 -4.18
C ILE A 127 6.78 12.73 -4.86
N PRO A 128 7.40 13.87 -5.20
CA PRO A 128 6.68 15.01 -5.78
C PRO A 128 6.07 14.75 -7.17
N ASP A 129 6.65 13.82 -7.93
CA ASP A 129 6.13 13.40 -9.23
C ASP A 129 4.91 12.50 -9.05
N VAL A 130 3.74 12.94 -9.52
CA VAL A 130 2.46 12.25 -9.28
C VAL A 130 2.42 10.87 -9.90
N HIS A 131 2.98 10.69 -11.11
CA HIS A 131 3.01 9.39 -11.77
C HIS A 131 3.86 8.39 -10.99
N GLN A 132 5.04 8.79 -10.50
CA GLN A 132 5.86 7.96 -9.62
C GLN A 132 5.19 7.70 -8.27
N ALA A 133 4.51 8.69 -7.68
CA ALA A 133 3.77 8.52 -6.44
C ALA A 133 2.64 7.48 -6.57
N VAL A 134 1.90 7.50 -7.69
CA VAL A 134 0.89 6.47 -7.99
C VAL A 134 1.52 5.08 -8.11
N LYS A 135 2.65 4.94 -8.83
CA LYS A 135 3.35 3.64 -8.94
C LYS A 135 3.88 3.14 -7.60
N PHE A 136 4.34 4.05 -6.75
CA PHE A 136 4.72 3.75 -5.39
C PHE A 136 3.52 3.23 -4.58
N LEU A 137 2.37 3.90 -4.64
CA LEU A 137 1.16 3.50 -3.94
C LEU A 137 0.60 2.15 -4.43
N GLU A 138 0.69 1.85 -5.72
CA GLU A 138 0.34 0.52 -6.24
C GLU A 138 1.22 -0.57 -5.62
N THR A 139 2.53 -0.30 -5.52
CA THR A 139 3.51 -1.21 -4.90
C THR A 139 3.28 -1.34 -3.40
N TYR A 140 2.94 -0.23 -2.73
CA TYR A 140 2.58 -0.22 -1.31
C TYR A 140 1.32 -1.04 -1.03
N GLY A 141 0.27 -0.92 -1.84
CA GLY A 141 -0.93 -1.74 -1.73
C GLY A 141 -0.63 -3.24 -1.88
N LEU A 142 0.27 -3.60 -2.82
CA LEU A 142 0.72 -4.98 -3.02
C LEU A 142 1.42 -5.53 -1.76
N PHE A 143 2.43 -4.82 -1.25
CA PHE A 143 3.17 -5.26 -0.07
C PHE A 143 2.36 -5.14 1.23
N SER A 144 1.32 -4.32 1.27
CA SER A 144 0.35 -4.28 2.38
C SER A 144 -0.62 -5.47 2.36
N GLY A 145 -0.61 -6.29 1.31
CA GLY A 145 -1.52 -7.42 1.15
C GLY A 145 -2.94 -7.02 0.76
N TRP A 146 -3.17 -5.80 0.26
CA TRP A 146 -4.50 -5.30 -0.10
C TRP A 146 -4.99 -5.84 -1.45
N GLY A 147 -4.04 -6.25 -2.29
CA GLY A 147 -4.26 -6.68 -3.67
C GLY A 147 -3.25 -6.01 -4.61
N LYS A 148 -3.26 -6.44 -5.87
CA LYS A 148 -2.41 -5.85 -6.90
C LYS A 148 -3.17 -4.75 -7.62
N PHE A 149 -2.74 -3.51 -7.40
CA PHE A 149 -3.34 -2.33 -8.03
C PHE A 149 -2.74 -2.08 -9.41
N THR A 150 -3.54 -1.60 -10.35
CA THR A 150 -3.07 -1.12 -11.65
C THR A 150 -3.95 0.03 -12.12
N THR A 151 -3.35 1.20 -12.27
CA THR A 151 -3.99 2.44 -12.71
C THR A 151 -3.85 2.59 -14.21
N SER A 152 -4.93 2.98 -14.89
CA SER A 152 -4.89 3.36 -16.30
C SER A 152 -3.96 4.56 -16.51
N PRO A 153 -3.40 4.74 -17.72
CA PRO A 153 -2.74 6.00 -18.07
C PRO A 153 -3.66 7.19 -17.77
N PHE A 154 -3.06 8.28 -17.28
CA PHE A 154 -3.77 9.52 -16.98
C PHE A 154 -2.89 10.73 -17.26
N SER A 155 -3.54 11.84 -17.57
CA SER A 155 -2.90 13.12 -17.88
C SER A 155 -3.31 14.17 -16.86
N LEU A 156 -2.39 15.10 -16.61
CA LEU A 156 -2.62 16.24 -15.74
C LEU A 156 -2.51 17.53 -16.53
N SER A 157 -3.44 18.46 -16.31
CA SER A 157 -3.37 19.84 -16.79
C SER A 157 -3.46 20.78 -15.61
N MET A 158 -2.45 21.64 -15.42
CA MET A 158 -2.36 22.54 -14.26
C MET A 158 -2.47 21.81 -12.91
N GLY A 159 -2.03 20.55 -12.83
CA GLY A 159 -2.12 19.73 -11.62
C GLY A 159 -3.45 18.99 -11.43
N HIS A 160 -4.39 19.11 -12.36
CA HIS A 160 -5.71 18.50 -12.31
C HIS A 160 -5.84 17.34 -13.30
N LEU A 161 -6.63 16.32 -12.96
CA LEU A 161 -6.98 15.26 -13.91
C LEU A 161 -7.80 15.82 -15.08
N THR A 162 -7.42 15.47 -16.31
CA THR A 162 -8.16 15.87 -17.52
C THR A 162 -9.34 14.94 -17.80
N ASP A 163 -9.22 13.67 -17.42
CA ASP A 163 -10.16 12.60 -17.74
C ASP A 163 -10.39 11.70 -16.53
N SER A 164 -11.41 10.85 -16.61
CA SER A 164 -11.64 9.80 -15.62
C SER A 164 -10.50 8.78 -15.61
N VAL A 165 -10.15 8.28 -14.43
CA VAL A 165 -9.09 7.28 -14.26
C VAL A 165 -9.69 5.97 -13.78
N THR A 166 -9.26 4.86 -14.36
CA THR A 166 -9.68 3.52 -13.93
C THR A 166 -8.57 2.86 -13.13
N VAL A 167 -8.93 2.31 -11.97
CA VAL A 167 -8.03 1.51 -11.13
C VAL A 167 -8.56 0.08 -11.05
N LYS A 168 -7.71 -0.90 -11.32
CA LYS A 168 -8.01 -2.32 -11.17
C LYS A 168 -7.31 -2.87 -9.93
N VAL A 169 -7.98 -3.77 -9.22
CA VAL A 169 -7.41 -4.49 -8.08
C VAL A 169 -7.64 -5.98 -8.28
N GLU A 170 -6.54 -6.70 -8.53
CA GLU A 170 -6.52 -8.17 -8.58
C GLU A 170 -6.26 -8.73 -7.18
N ASN A 171 -6.86 -9.89 -6.85
CA ASN A 171 -6.70 -10.56 -5.55
C ASN A 171 -6.96 -9.61 -4.37
N SER A 172 -8.05 -8.83 -4.44
CA SER A 172 -8.35 -7.86 -3.40
C SER A 172 -8.78 -8.54 -2.11
N PHE A 173 -8.02 -8.31 -1.02
CA PHE A 173 -8.35 -8.76 0.33
C PHE A 173 -9.73 -8.26 0.79
N PHE A 174 -10.13 -7.08 0.31
CA PHE A 174 -11.40 -6.45 0.69
C PHE A 174 -12.61 -7.03 -0.04
N ALA A 175 -12.37 -7.71 -1.17
CA ALA A 175 -13.40 -8.35 -1.97
C ALA A 175 -13.57 -9.84 -1.66
N THR A 176 -12.60 -10.46 -0.99
CA THR A 176 -12.69 -11.85 -0.53
C THR A 176 -13.57 -11.94 0.72
N MET A 177 -14.85 -12.24 0.52
CA MET A 177 -15.79 -12.51 1.61
C MET A 177 -16.34 -13.95 1.52
N GLY A 178 -15.55 -14.93 1.96
CA GLY A 178 -16.01 -16.31 2.15
C GLY A 178 -16.80 -16.89 0.96
N LYS A 179 -17.81 -17.74 1.24
CA LYS A 179 -18.68 -18.36 0.22
C LYS A 179 -19.87 -17.48 -0.21
N LYS A 180 -20.02 -16.28 0.36
CA LYS A 180 -21.20 -15.42 0.16
C LYS A 180 -21.02 -14.61 -1.12
N LYS A 181 -21.82 -14.91 -2.14
CA LYS A 181 -21.92 -14.07 -3.33
C LYS A 181 -22.82 -12.88 -3.01
N TRP A 182 -22.38 -11.69 -3.39
CA TRP A 182 -23.15 -10.47 -3.25
C TRP A 182 -23.76 -10.08 -4.59
N GLU A 183 -24.90 -9.38 -4.54
CA GLU A 183 -25.58 -8.88 -5.74
C GLU A 183 -24.97 -7.55 -6.23
N THR A 184 -24.37 -6.78 -5.32
CA THR A 184 -23.80 -5.45 -5.61
C THR A 184 -22.32 -5.36 -5.20
N PRO A 185 -21.55 -4.44 -5.80
CA PRO A 185 -20.16 -4.15 -5.38
C PRO A 185 -20.08 -3.73 -3.90
N ARG A 186 -18.98 -4.08 -3.23
CA ARG A 186 -18.84 -4.02 -1.75
C ARG A 186 -17.54 -3.40 -1.25
N CYS A 187 -16.58 -3.08 -2.13
CA CYS A 187 -15.28 -2.55 -1.74
C CYS A 187 -15.35 -1.04 -1.43
N PHE A 188 -16.27 -0.63 -0.55
CA PHE A 188 -16.50 0.77 -0.20
C PHE A 188 -15.28 1.40 0.48
N LEU A 189 -14.55 0.63 1.30
CA LEU A 189 -13.29 1.09 1.89
C LEU A 189 -12.25 1.45 0.82
N ILE A 190 -12.09 0.60 -0.22
CA ILE A 190 -11.16 0.88 -1.33
C ILE A 190 -11.64 2.05 -2.18
N SER A 191 -12.94 2.16 -2.44
CA SER A 191 -13.50 3.32 -3.16
C SER A 191 -13.19 4.61 -2.39
N GLY A 192 -13.40 4.63 -1.08
CA GLY A 192 -13.01 5.73 -0.21
C GLY A 192 -11.50 6.01 -0.27
N LEU A 193 -10.68 4.96 -0.10
CA LEU A 193 -9.22 5.04 -0.13
C LEU A 193 -8.72 5.70 -1.42
N LEU A 194 -9.22 5.28 -2.59
CA LEU A 194 -8.82 5.83 -3.87
C LEU A 194 -9.27 7.30 -4.04
N ALA A 195 -10.48 7.64 -3.60
CA ALA A 195 -10.94 9.03 -3.58
C ALA A 195 -10.08 9.91 -2.65
N GLY A 196 -9.64 9.37 -1.52
CA GLY A 196 -8.78 10.08 -0.57
C GLY A 196 -7.36 10.24 -1.09
N ILE A 197 -6.79 9.20 -1.70
CA ILE A 197 -5.45 9.23 -2.29
C ILE A 197 -5.37 10.32 -3.36
N THR A 198 -6.35 10.43 -4.24
CA THR A 198 -6.34 11.47 -5.27
C THR A 198 -6.50 12.87 -4.67
N GLU A 199 -7.27 13.03 -3.59
CA GLU A 199 -7.36 14.28 -2.85
C GLU A 199 -6.02 14.65 -2.18
N GLY A 200 -5.34 13.70 -1.55
CA GLY A 200 -4.01 13.93 -0.96
C GLY A 200 -2.92 14.20 -2.00
N LEU A 201 -2.99 13.55 -3.17
CA LEU A 201 -2.01 13.72 -4.26
C LEU A 201 -2.25 14.98 -5.10
N LEU A 202 -3.49 15.39 -5.33
CA LEU A 202 -3.80 16.48 -6.27
C LEU A 202 -4.30 17.74 -5.57
N GLY A 203 -4.68 17.65 -4.29
CA GLY A 203 -5.28 18.75 -3.54
C GLY A 203 -6.73 19.03 -3.93
N GLU A 204 -7.37 18.15 -4.71
CA GLU A 204 -8.76 18.27 -5.11
C GLU A 204 -9.54 16.97 -4.90
N GLY A 205 -10.77 17.11 -4.42
CA GLY A 205 -11.64 15.96 -4.13
C GLY A 205 -12.13 15.26 -5.40
N HIS A 206 -12.11 13.93 -5.37
CA HIS A 206 -12.66 13.09 -6.44
C HIS A 206 -13.76 12.17 -5.90
N ASN A 207 -14.61 11.72 -6.80
CA ASN A 207 -15.54 10.61 -6.56
C ASN A 207 -14.90 9.33 -7.07
N CYS A 208 -15.14 8.22 -6.38
CA CYS A 208 -14.71 6.90 -6.80
C CYS A 208 -15.86 5.92 -6.63
N ILE A 209 -16.20 5.20 -7.69
CA ILE A 209 -17.22 4.16 -7.68
C ILE A 209 -16.61 2.83 -8.12
N GLU A 210 -17.06 1.71 -7.54
CA GLU A 210 -16.68 0.37 -7.97
C GLU A 210 -17.62 -0.09 -9.10
N THR A 211 -17.07 -0.31 -10.30
CA THR A 211 -17.83 -0.71 -11.50
C THR A 211 -17.84 -2.22 -11.71
N LYS A 212 -16.85 -2.94 -11.16
CA LYS A 212 -16.76 -4.40 -11.15
C LYS A 212 -16.22 -4.86 -9.80
N CYS A 213 -16.69 -6.01 -9.31
CA CYS A 213 -16.28 -6.52 -8.00
C CYS A 213 -16.06 -8.04 -8.05
N MET A 214 -15.00 -8.51 -7.39
CA MET A 214 -14.78 -9.96 -7.23
C MET A 214 -15.88 -10.63 -6.40
N ALA A 215 -16.44 -9.90 -5.43
CA ALA A 215 -17.53 -10.37 -4.58
C ALA A 215 -18.84 -10.64 -5.36
N THR A 216 -19.00 -10.02 -6.53
CA THR A 216 -20.14 -10.25 -7.44
C THR A 216 -19.80 -11.21 -8.59
N GLY A 217 -18.62 -11.84 -8.56
CA GLY A 217 -18.18 -12.84 -9.54
C GLY A 217 -17.30 -12.31 -10.67
N SER A 218 -16.87 -11.04 -10.63
CA SER A 218 -15.88 -10.53 -11.59
C SER A 218 -14.49 -11.09 -11.31
N LYS A 219 -13.59 -11.11 -12.30
CA LYS A 219 -12.20 -11.57 -12.13
C LYS A 219 -11.35 -10.63 -11.25
N TYR A 220 -11.69 -9.35 -11.24
CA TYR A 220 -10.99 -8.30 -10.51
C TYR A 220 -12.00 -7.23 -10.06
N CYS A 221 -11.60 -6.40 -9.11
CA CYS A 221 -12.35 -5.20 -8.78
C CYS A 221 -11.91 -4.05 -9.68
N GLU A 222 -12.83 -3.24 -10.16
CA GLU A 222 -12.56 -2.09 -11.02
C GLU A 222 -13.23 -0.86 -10.43
N PHE A 223 -12.49 0.23 -10.39
CA PHE A 223 -12.90 1.49 -9.80
C PHE A 223 -12.74 2.62 -10.80
N LEU A 224 -13.76 3.47 -10.91
CA LEU A 224 -13.76 4.65 -11.76
C LEU A 224 -13.65 5.90 -10.89
N ILE A 225 -12.56 6.64 -11.08
CA ILE A 225 -12.30 7.92 -10.42
C ILE A 225 -12.73 9.03 -11.36
N THR A 226 -13.55 9.95 -10.85
CA THR A 226 -14.04 11.12 -11.57
C THR A 226 -13.92 12.37 -10.71
N ARG A 227 -13.79 13.53 -11.34
CA ARG A 227 -13.77 14.80 -10.63
C ARG A 227 -15.07 14.98 -9.84
N ARG A 228 -14.97 15.40 -8.58
CA ARG A 228 -16.15 15.79 -7.80
C ARG A 228 -16.68 17.09 -8.40
N LYS A 229 -17.93 17.08 -8.87
CA LYS A 229 -18.61 18.28 -9.37
C LYS A 229 -18.94 19.21 -8.21
#